data_AF-A0A8T6CG86-F1
#
_entry.id   AF-A0A8T6CG86-F1
#
_cell.length_a   1.000
_cell.length_b   1.000
_cell.length_c   1.000
_cell.angle_alpha   90.00
_cell.angle_beta   90.00
_cell.angle_gamma   90.00
#
_symmetry.space_group_name_H-M   'P 1'
#
loop_
_entity.id
_entity.type
_entity.pdbx_description
1 polymer ?
#
loop_
_entity_poly.entity_id
_entity_poly.type
_entity_poly.pdbx_seq_one_letter_code
_entity_poly.pdbx_strand_id
1 'polypeptide(L)' 'MAQPDLSKLVSLAKRRGFVFPSSEIYGGIGSSWDYGPLGVELKRNAKEAWW' A
#
# COMPACT_ATOMS: atom_id res chain seq x y z
N MET A 1 -18.37 -8.78 -13.61
CA MET A 1 -17.94 -8.14 -12.35
C MET A 1 -17.43 -6.75 -12.68
N ALA A 2 -17.94 -5.69 -12.04
CA ALA A 2 -17.44 -4.32 -12.28
C ALA A 2 -15.99 -4.22 -11.79
N GLN A 3 -15.12 -3.57 -12.57
CA GLN A 3 -13.73 -3.35 -12.15
C GLN A 3 -13.71 -2.44 -10.91
N PRO A 4 -12.96 -2.81 -9.85
CA PRO A 4 -12.78 -1.93 -8.71
C PRO A 4 -12.04 -0.66 -9.15
N ASP A 5 -12.62 0.48 -8.83
CA ASP A 5 -12.00 1.78 -9.05
C ASP A 5 -10.72 1.90 -8.21
N LEU A 6 -9.61 2.24 -8.88
CA LEU A 6 -8.30 2.41 -8.25
C LEU A 6 -8.34 3.42 -7.10
N SER A 7 -9.16 4.47 -7.20
CA SER A 7 -9.30 5.47 -6.13
C SER A 7 -9.82 4.86 -4.82
N LYS A 8 -10.71 3.86 -4.92
CA LYS A 8 -11.27 3.13 -3.77
C LYS A 8 -10.22 2.24 -3.13
N LEU A 9 -9.40 1.56 -3.94
CA LEU A 9 -8.30 0.72 -3.46
C LEU A 9 -7.24 1.55 -2.73
N VAL A 10 -6.81 2.68 -3.31
CA VAL A 10 -5.85 3.60 -2.69
C VAL A 10 -6.38 4.12 -1.35
N SER A 11 -7.66 4.54 -1.32
CA SER A 11 -8.31 5.01 -0.09
C SER A 11 -8.38 3.94 1.00
N LEU A 12 -8.63 2.68 0.62
CA LEU A 12 -8.65 1.55 1.56
C LEU A 12 -7.24 1.26 2.09
N ALA A 13 -6.24 1.18 1.20
CA ALA A 13 -4.87 0.87 1.53
C ALA A 13 -4.29 1.86 2.55
N LYS A 14 -4.53 3.16 2.35
CA LYS A 14 -4.11 4.21 3.28
C LYS A 14 -4.85 4.12 4.63
N ARG A 15 -6.19 4.01 4.62
CA ARG A 15 -7.00 3.97 5.84
C ARG A 15 -6.71 2.74 6.73
N ARG A 16 -6.31 1.62 6.13
CA ARG A 16 -6.05 0.36 6.85
C ARG A 16 -4.56 0.15 7.15
N GLY A 17 -3.67 1.03 6.71
CA GLY A 17 -2.24 0.90 6.99
C GLY A 17 -1.55 -0.18 6.18
N PHE A 18 -1.90 -0.32 4.89
CA PHE A 18 -1.18 -1.17 3.94
C PHE A 18 -0.02 -0.41 3.29
N VAL A 19 -0.31 0.72 2.63
CA VAL A 19 0.69 1.48 1.86
C VAL A 19 0.43 2.97 2.03
N PHE A 20 1.52 3.73 2.19
CA PHE A 20 1.52 5.19 2.30
C PHE A 20 2.43 5.81 1.22
N PRO A 21 2.10 6.99 0.69
CA PRO A 21 3.03 7.77 -0.12
C PRO A 21 4.27 8.11 0.72
N SER A 22 5.46 7.87 0.18
CA SER A 22 6.68 8.18 0.93
C SER A 22 6.84 9.68 1.12
N SER A 23 7.28 10.10 2.30
CA SER A 23 7.48 11.52 2.66
C SER A 23 6.21 12.37 2.53
N GLU A 24 5.03 11.81 2.80
CA GLU A 24 3.73 12.51 2.67
C GLU A 24 3.71 13.87 3.41
N ILE A 25 4.27 13.93 4.63
CA ILE A 25 4.32 15.16 5.43
C ILE A 25 5.21 16.26 4.83
N TYR A 26 6.07 15.89 3.87
CA TYR A 26 6.98 16.79 3.17
C TYR A 26 6.57 17.05 1.71
N GLY A 27 5.33 16.69 1.32
CA GLY A 27 4.82 16.88 -0.04
C GLY A 27 4.96 15.66 -0.95
N GLY A 28 5.47 14.54 -0.44
CA GLY A 28 5.55 13.26 -1.15
C GLY A 28 6.76 13.14 -2.09
N ILE A 29 7.27 11.92 -2.23
CA ILE A 29 8.27 11.57 -3.24
C ILE A 29 7.59 10.68 -4.29
N GLY A 30 7.59 11.12 -5.55
CA GLY A 30 7.07 10.34 -6.66
C GLY A 30 7.83 9.01 -6.80
N SER A 31 7.10 7.95 -7.15
CA SER A 31 7.65 6.60 -7.33
C SER A 31 8.21 5.92 -6.07
N SER A 32 7.93 6.45 -4.87
CA SER A 32 8.33 5.83 -3.60
C SER A 32 7.14 5.66 -2.64
N TRP A 33 7.09 4.52 -1.96
CA TRP A 33 6.01 4.14 -1.04
C TRP A 33 6.53 3.40 0.18
N ASP A 34 5.89 3.69 1.32
CA ASP A 34 6.19 3.07 2.61
C ASP A 34 5.10 2.05 2.98
N TYR A 35 5.50 0.85 3.42
CA TYR A 35 4.56 -0.19 3.84
C TYR A 35 4.20 -0.02 5.31
N GLY A 36 2.90 0.07 5.59
CA GLY A 36 2.38 0.09 6.96
C GLY A 36 2.34 -1.30 7.62
N PRO A 37 1.85 -1.40 8.86
CA PRO A 37 1.88 -2.66 9.62
C PRO A 37 1.22 -3.84 8.89
N LEU A 38 0.04 -3.65 8.31
CA LEU A 38 -0.65 -4.71 7.55
C LEU A 38 0.00 -4.95 6.18
N GLY A 39 0.62 -3.92 5.60
CA GLY A 39 1.30 -4.02 4.31
C GLY A 39 2.58 -4.83 4.39
N VAL A 40 3.35 -4.71 5.47
CA VAL A 40 4.56 -5.50 5.69
C VAL A 40 4.23 -6.98 5.83
N GLU A 41 3.20 -7.33 6.61
CA GLU A 41 2.77 -8.72 6.78
C GLU A 41 2.26 -9.30 5.45
N LEU A 42 1.45 -8.55 4.69
CA LEU A 42 1.00 -8.97 3.36
C LEU A 42 2.19 -9.21 2.41
N LYS A 43 3.15 -8.28 2.39
CA LYS A 43 4.36 -8.38 1.57
C LYS A 43 5.21 -9.58 2.00
N ARG A 44 5.32 -9.85 3.30
CA ARG A 44 6.06 -11.01 3.83
C ARG A 44 5.40 -12.32 3.39
N ASN A 45 4.10 -12.47 3.63
CA ASN A 45 3.35 -13.67 3.25
C ASN A 45 3.42 -13.94 1.74
N ALA A 46 3.36 -12.88 0.91
CA ALA A 46 3.52 -13.02 -0.53
C ALA A 46 4.92 -13.50 -0.95
N LYS A 47 5.97 -13.04 -0.25
CA LYS A 47 7.34 -13.51 -0.47
C LYS A 47 7.51 -14.97 -0.04
N GLU A 48 7.03 -15.33 1.14
CA GLU A 48 7.07 -16.69 1.69
C GLU A 48 6.30 -17.71 0.83
N ALA A 49 5.20 -17.29 0.19
CA ALA A 49 4.45 -18.15 -0.72
C ALA A 49 5.15 -18.36 -2.08
N TRP A 50 6.13 -17.52 -2.42
CA TRP A 50 6.79 -17.54 -3.73
C TRP A 50 8.13 -18.28 -3.72
N TRP A 51 8.92 -18.14 -2.66
CA TRP A 51 10.27 -18.71 -2.53
C TRP A 51 10.46 -19.32 -1.14
#